data_AF-A0A1F7Q8F7-F1
#
_entry.id   AF-A0A1F7Q8F7-F1
#
_cell.length_a   1.000
_cell.length_b   1.000
_cell.length_c   1.000
_cell.angle_alpha   90.00
_cell.angle_beta   90.00
_cell.angle_gamma   90.00
#
_symmetry.space_group_name_H-M   'P 1'
#
loop_
_entity.id
_entity.type
_entity.pdbx_description
1 polymer ?
#
loop_
_entity_poly.entity_id
_entity_poly.type
_entity_poly.pdbx_seq_one_letter_code
_entity_poly.pdbx_strand_id
1 'polypeptide(L)'
;MGAGRRAARGAPVSVELSVVVPALNEGASIGELIRRVARRLERLSVAGEILVVDGGSTDGTPRWAAEAGARVLAQPGHGYADALLAGLAAAAGRFVLTMDADDSHDPDFVDALWARRDAAELVVASRYVPGGHAQMPLARRLLSRVLNAVGRWVLSLPVRDLSSGYRLYRRAALPTAGVRAVHFDVLIELLTRVHGEGWRIAEVPFHYRPRHRGRSHVAFLPFARAYARTLARMWALRNSLESADYDDRAFNSRIPVQRFWQRRRYVIVLGFLGHAERVLDLGCGSSKILEALPHAVGLDLNFKPLRFRARTNRLLVNGDIGALPFRPGAFGAVVCSEVLEHVPAHPALLAEMRRVLAPGGTLVVGTPDYGRWQWRWIEWWYKRLLPGAHGHHHVERYTEASLRARLGEAGFRVLAARSICRAELILRCVRDA
;
A
#
# COMPACT_ATOMS: atom_id res chain seq x y z
N MET A 1 5.67 42.66 -48.56
CA MET A 1 5.59 41.31 -49.16
C MET A 1 6.52 40.45 -48.31
N GLY A 2 6.07 39.57 -47.43
CA GLY A 2 5.22 38.40 -47.69
C GLY A 2 5.94 37.20 -47.06
N ALA A 3 5.33 36.64 -46.01
CA ALA A 3 5.38 35.25 -45.49
C ALA A 3 6.76 34.53 -45.28
N GLY A 4 6.94 33.65 -44.29
CA GLY A 4 5.93 32.96 -43.50
C GLY A 4 6.43 32.23 -42.26
N ARG A 5 5.45 32.04 -41.37
CA ARG A 5 5.43 31.16 -40.21
C ARG A 5 5.82 29.73 -40.57
N ARG A 6 6.50 29.04 -39.64
CA ARG A 6 6.20 27.62 -39.35
C ARG A 6 6.29 27.34 -37.85
N ALA A 7 5.08 27.29 -37.28
CA ALA A 7 4.57 26.49 -36.18
C ALA A 7 5.55 26.07 -35.05
N ALA A 8 5.33 26.68 -33.88
CA ALA A 8 5.56 26.02 -32.61
C ALA A 8 4.85 24.66 -32.60
N ARG A 9 5.62 23.58 -32.48
CA ARG A 9 5.08 22.25 -32.15
C ARG A 9 4.52 22.35 -30.74
N GLY A 10 3.19 22.34 -30.61
CA GLY A 10 2.53 22.24 -29.32
C GLY A 10 3.08 21.04 -28.56
N ALA A 11 3.42 21.23 -27.29
CA ALA A 11 3.72 20.13 -26.39
C ALA A 11 2.57 19.09 -26.48
N PRO A 12 2.88 17.78 -26.47
CA PRO A 12 1.82 16.77 -26.50
C PRO A 12 0.87 17.03 -25.34
N VAL A 13 -0.42 17.19 -25.65
CA VAL A 13 -1.47 17.31 -24.63
C VAL A 13 -1.40 16.04 -23.79
N SER A 14 -0.87 16.14 -22.58
CA SER A 14 -0.76 14.99 -21.69
C SER A 14 -2.16 14.54 -21.31
N VAL A 15 -2.52 13.30 -21.64
CA VAL A 15 -3.80 12.70 -21.22
C VAL A 15 -3.91 12.82 -19.70
N GLU A 16 -4.98 13.43 -19.22
CA GLU A 16 -5.22 13.64 -17.80
C GLU A 16 -6.01 12.48 -17.20
N LEU A 17 -7.02 11.96 -17.90
CA LEU A 17 -7.87 10.86 -17.43
C LEU A 17 -8.05 9.77 -18.50
N SER A 18 -7.67 8.53 -18.20
CA SER A 18 -8.04 7.36 -19.00
C SER A 18 -9.24 6.66 -18.38
N VAL A 19 -10.29 6.40 -19.15
CA VAL A 19 -11.43 5.59 -18.73
C VAL A 19 -11.32 4.19 -19.32
N VAL A 20 -11.08 3.18 -18.49
CA VAL A 20 -10.92 1.78 -18.87
C VAL A 20 -12.24 1.04 -18.68
N VAL A 21 -12.71 0.41 -19.75
CA VAL A 21 -14.00 -0.30 -19.83
C VAL A 21 -13.77 -1.72 -20.37
N PRO A 22 -13.64 -2.74 -19.50
CA PRO A 22 -13.70 -4.14 -19.92
C PRO A 22 -15.08 -4.48 -20.50
N ALA A 23 -15.13 -5.09 -21.68
CA ALA A 23 -16.38 -5.40 -22.37
C ALA A 23 -16.36 -6.82 -22.98
N LEU A 24 -17.50 -7.51 -22.94
CA LEU A 24 -17.69 -8.82 -23.59
C LEU A 24 -19.17 -8.98 -23.97
N ASN A 25 -19.47 -8.96 -25.28
CA ASN A 25 -20.82 -9.06 -25.83
C ASN A 25 -21.79 -7.98 -25.29
N GLU A 26 -21.34 -6.73 -25.28
CA GLU A 26 -22.07 -5.55 -24.77
C GLU A 26 -22.54 -4.63 -25.92
N GLY A 27 -22.66 -5.18 -27.12
CA GLY A 27 -22.72 -4.34 -28.30
C GLY A 27 -23.98 -3.48 -28.40
N ALA A 28 -25.08 -3.93 -27.79
CA ALA A 28 -26.34 -3.18 -27.75
C ALA A 28 -26.26 -1.86 -26.95
N SER A 29 -25.33 -1.72 -26.00
CA SER A 29 -25.23 -0.58 -25.07
C SER A 29 -23.90 0.17 -25.15
N ILE A 30 -22.80 -0.49 -25.56
CA ILE A 30 -21.45 0.07 -25.46
C ILE A 30 -21.30 1.43 -26.16
N GLY A 31 -21.89 1.60 -27.35
CA GLY A 31 -21.77 2.86 -28.10
C GLY A 31 -22.42 4.06 -27.42
N GLU A 32 -23.54 3.88 -26.72
CA GLU A 32 -24.16 4.95 -25.92
C GLU A 32 -23.33 5.22 -24.66
N LEU A 33 -22.84 4.17 -23.98
CA LEU A 33 -21.99 4.31 -22.81
C LEU A 33 -20.75 5.16 -23.11
N ILE A 34 -20.03 4.87 -24.21
CA ILE A 34 -18.84 5.62 -24.61
C ILE A 34 -19.21 7.08 -24.90
N ARG A 35 -20.29 7.33 -25.65
CA ARG A 35 -20.75 8.71 -25.92
C ARG A 35 -21.14 9.46 -24.65
N ARG A 36 -21.74 8.79 -23.66
CA ARG A 36 -22.04 9.39 -22.35
C ARG A 36 -20.78 9.77 -21.61
N VAL A 37 -19.79 8.88 -21.54
CA VAL A 37 -18.49 9.16 -20.91
C VAL A 37 -17.79 10.32 -21.60
N ALA A 38 -17.75 10.34 -22.94
CA ALA A 38 -17.14 11.44 -23.71
C ALA A 38 -17.75 12.80 -23.35
N ARG A 39 -19.10 12.88 -23.29
CA ARG A 39 -19.80 14.10 -22.85
C ARG A 39 -19.40 14.53 -21.42
N ARG A 40 -19.10 13.57 -20.52
CA ARG A 40 -18.61 13.91 -19.17
C ARG A 40 -17.20 14.47 -19.19
N LEU A 41 -16.30 13.88 -19.98
CA LEU A 41 -14.93 14.38 -20.14
C LEU A 41 -14.92 15.80 -20.70
N GLU A 42 -15.73 16.07 -21.72
CA GLU A 42 -15.93 17.41 -22.29
C GLU A 42 -16.47 18.39 -21.25
N ARG A 43 -17.53 18.01 -20.52
CA ARG A 43 -18.14 18.84 -19.48
C ARG A 43 -17.17 19.20 -18.35
N LEU A 44 -16.30 18.26 -17.98
CA LEU A 44 -15.26 18.47 -16.98
C LEU A 44 -14.06 19.25 -17.54
N SER A 45 -14.01 19.52 -18.85
CA SER A 45 -12.87 20.11 -19.55
C SER A 45 -11.57 19.33 -19.31
N VAL A 46 -11.67 17.99 -19.26
CA VAL A 46 -10.55 17.08 -19.01
C VAL A 46 -10.09 16.48 -20.33
N ALA A 47 -8.79 16.57 -20.63
CA ALA A 47 -8.19 15.87 -21.75
C ALA A 47 -8.16 14.35 -21.43
N GLY A 48 -9.17 13.63 -21.89
CA GLY A 48 -9.35 12.21 -21.57
C GLY A 48 -9.27 11.28 -22.77
N GLU A 49 -9.00 10.01 -22.49
CA GLU A 49 -9.12 8.91 -23.46
C GLU A 49 -10.07 7.84 -22.90
N ILE A 50 -10.73 7.11 -23.79
CA ILE A 50 -11.61 5.99 -23.42
C ILE A 50 -11.04 4.71 -24.04
N LEU A 51 -10.76 3.73 -23.20
CA LEU A 51 -10.17 2.44 -23.55
C LEU A 51 -11.21 1.35 -23.35
N VAL A 52 -11.66 0.74 -24.44
CA VAL A 52 -12.51 -0.45 -24.37
C VAL A 52 -11.64 -1.67 -24.54
N VAL A 53 -11.63 -2.57 -23.56
CA VAL A 53 -10.87 -3.82 -23.63
C VAL A 53 -11.84 -4.94 -23.95
N ASP A 54 -11.82 -5.39 -25.20
CA ASP A 54 -12.70 -6.41 -25.71
C ASP A 54 -12.24 -7.82 -25.32
N GLY A 55 -13.15 -8.56 -24.70
CA GLY A 55 -12.88 -9.88 -24.17
C GLY A 55 -12.98 -11.04 -25.16
N GLY A 56 -12.96 -10.75 -26.47
CA GLY A 56 -13.30 -11.72 -27.52
C GLY A 56 -14.80 -11.76 -27.78
N SER A 57 -15.41 -10.58 -27.94
CA SER A 57 -16.85 -10.50 -28.25
C SER A 57 -17.15 -11.15 -29.61
N THR A 58 -18.29 -11.82 -29.68
CA THR A 58 -18.84 -12.43 -30.90
C THR A 58 -19.91 -11.55 -31.56
N ASP A 59 -20.20 -10.39 -30.99
CA ASP A 59 -21.13 -9.39 -31.50
C ASP A 59 -20.37 -8.14 -32.02
N GLY A 60 -21.10 -7.05 -32.31
CA GLY A 60 -20.53 -5.81 -32.79
C GLY A 60 -19.79 -4.95 -31.75
N THR A 61 -19.56 -5.42 -30.52
CA THR A 61 -18.98 -4.61 -29.41
C THR A 61 -17.74 -3.82 -29.81
N PRO A 62 -16.68 -4.42 -30.41
CA PRO A 62 -15.47 -3.68 -30.77
C PRO A 62 -15.74 -2.58 -31.80
N ARG A 63 -16.57 -2.89 -32.80
CA ARG A 63 -16.91 -1.97 -33.88
C ARG A 63 -17.67 -0.76 -33.33
N TRP A 64 -18.72 -0.99 -32.55
CA TRP A 64 -19.55 0.09 -32.00
C TRP A 64 -18.81 0.94 -30.97
N ALA A 65 -17.89 0.36 -30.20
CA ALA A 65 -17.00 1.11 -29.32
C ALA A 65 -16.06 2.05 -30.09
N ALA A 66 -15.44 1.55 -31.16
CA ALA A 66 -14.55 2.34 -32.02
C ALA A 66 -15.30 3.47 -32.75
N GLU A 67 -16.47 3.18 -33.32
CA GLU A 67 -17.34 4.18 -33.96
C GLU A 67 -17.77 5.28 -32.99
N ALA A 68 -17.92 4.96 -31.70
CA ALA A 68 -18.25 5.92 -30.64
C ALA A 68 -17.02 6.71 -30.12
N GLY A 69 -15.82 6.47 -30.65
CA GLY A 69 -14.61 7.23 -30.34
C GLY A 69 -13.72 6.61 -29.26
N ALA A 70 -13.95 5.36 -28.85
CA ALA A 70 -13.04 4.67 -27.93
C ALA A 70 -11.85 4.04 -28.67
N ARG A 71 -10.70 3.97 -28.00
CA ARG A 71 -9.60 3.10 -28.42
C ARG A 71 -9.89 1.68 -27.96
N VAL A 72 -10.04 0.77 -28.90
CA VAL A 72 -10.36 -0.62 -28.62
C VAL A 72 -9.08 -1.45 -28.53
N LEU A 73 -8.97 -2.27 -27.49
CA LEU A 73 -7.86 -3.16 -27.21
C LEU A 73 -8.41 -4.59 -27.13
N ALA A 74 -7.70 -5.56 -27.70
CA ALA A 74 -8.01 -6.96 -27.46
C ALA A 74 -7.49 -7.38 -26.08
N GLN A 75 -8.29 -8.10 -25.30
CA GLN A 75 -7.80 -8.69 -24.04
C GLN A 75 -6.76 -9.78 -24.38
N PRO A 76 -5.62 -9.81 -23.68
CA PRO A 76 -4.81 -11.02 -23.60
C PRO A 76 -5.54 -12.04 -22.72
N GLY A 77 -5.43 -13.34 -23.00
CA GLY A 77 -5.98 -14.36 -22.10
C GLY A 77 -7.52 -14.33 -21.98
N HIS A 78 -8.02 -14.57 -20.76
CA HIS A 78 -9.46 -14.72 -20.54
C HIS A 78 -9.94 -14.19 -19.18
N GLY A 79 -11.12 -13.56 -19.21
CA GLY A 79 -11.85 -13.16 -18.00
C GLY A 79 -11.52 -11.75 -17.54
N TYR A 80 -12.28 -11.31 -16.53
CA TYR A 80 -12.30 -9.91 -16.11
C TYR A 80 -10.94 -9.36 -15.67
N ALA A 81 -10.11 -10.16 -15.02
CA ALA A 81 -8.79 -9.70 -14.55
C ALA A 81 -7.88 -9.32 -15.71
N ASP A 82 -7.79 -10.15 -16.75
CA ASP A 82 -6.89 -9.90 -17.86
C ASP A 82 -7.31 -8.67 -18.66
N ALA A 83 -8.62 -8.51 -18.91
CA ALA A 83 -9.17 -7.32 -19.56
C ALA A 83 -8.88 -6.04 -18.75
N LEU A 84 -9.12 -6.08 -17.43
CA LEU A 84 -8.82 -4.95 -16.55
C LEU A 84 -7.33 -4.60 -16.56
N LEU A 85 -6.45 -5.59 -16.39
CA LEU A 85 -5.00 -5.38 -16.33
C LEU A 85 -4.44 -4.85 -17.66
N ALA A 86 -4.92 -5.35 -18.80
CA ALA A 86 -4.53 -4.84 -20.11
C ALA A 86 -4.93 -3.38 -20.30
N GLY A 87 -6.14 -3.01 -19.90
CA GLY A 87 -6.61 -1.62 -19.95
C GLY A 87 -5.82 -0.71 -19.01
N LEU A 88 -5.55 -1.15 -17.78
CA LEU A 88 -4.73 -0.41 -16.81
C LEU A 88 -3.29 -0.21 -17.32
N ALA A 89 -2.71 -1.21 -18.01
CA ALA A 89 -1.38 -1.12 -18.59
C ALA A 89 -1.31 -0.17 -19.80
N ALA A 90 -2.37 -0.11 -20.60
CA ALA A 90 -2.44 0.74 -21.79
C ALA A 90 -2.83 2.21 -21.48
N ALA A 91 -3.33 2.50 -20.28
CA ALA A 91 -3.76 3.83 -19.88
C ALA A 91 -2.60 4.84 -19.79
N ALA A 92 -2.70 5.94 -20.55
CA ALA A 92 -1.71 7.01 -20.57
C ALA A 92 -1.98 8.13 -19.55
N GLY A 93 -3.22 8.21 -19.05
CA GLY A 93 -3.73 9.25 -18.18
C GLY A 93 -2.96 9.41 -16.88
N ARG A 94 -2.84 10.65 -16.37
CA ARG A 94 -2.36 10.87 -14.99
C ARG A 94 -3.26 10.17 -13.96
N PHE A 95 -4.55 10.11 -14.25
CA PHE A 95 -5.54 9.32 -13.53
C PHE A 95 -6.14 8.25 -14.43
N VAL A 96 -6.54 7.13 -13.83
CA VAL A 96 -7.15 6.00 -14.52
C VAL A 96 -8.43 5.62 -13.81
N LEU A 97 -9.56 5.75 -14.49
CA LEU A 97 -10.87 5.36 -14.01
C LEU A 97 -11.26 4.02 -14.61
N THR A 98 -11.78 3.10 -13.79
CA THR A 98 -12.28 1.80 -14.24
C THR A 98 -13.80 1.81 -14.16
N MET A 99 -14.47 1.31 -15.20
CA MET A 99 -15.94 1.31 -15.32
C MET A 99 -16.39 0.01 -15.99
N ASP A 100 -17.60 -0.46 -15.67
CA ASP A 100 -18.15 -1.70 -16.23
C ASP A 100 -18.99 -1.32 -17.46
N ALA A 101 -19.02 -2.18 -18.47
CA ALA A 101 -19.75 -1.94 -19.71
C ALA A 101 -21.28 -2.17 -19.61
N ASP A 102 -21.77 -2.69 -18.48
CA ASP A 102 -23.11 -3.27 -18.32
C ASP A 102 -24.17 -2.30 -17.75
N ASP A 103 -23.94 -0.99 -17.89
CA ASP A 103 -24.72 0.13 -17.34
C ASP A 103 -24.86 0.17 -15.80
N SER A 104 -24.23 -0.76 -15.07
CA SER A 104 -24.30 -0.73 -13.60
C SER A 104 -23.47 0.40 -12.97
N HIS A 105 -22.53 0.96 -13.74
CA HIS A 105 -21.74 2.13 -13.39
C HIS A 105 -22.21 3.35 -14.18
N ASP A 106 -22.91 4.27 -13.51
CA ASP A 106 -23.44 5.48 -14.14
C ASP A 106 -22.29 6.43 -14.56
N PRO A 107 -22.15 6.78 -15.84
CA PRO A 107 -21.19 7.77 -16.31
C PRO A 107 -21.31 9.13 -15.61
N ASP A 108 -22.50 9.54 -15.18
CA ASP A 108 -22.65 10.84 -14.49
C ASP A 108 -21.90 10.88 -13.15
N PHE A 109 -21.62 9.72 -12.56
CA PHE A 109 -20.86 9.58 -11.32
C PHE A 109 -19.35 9.80 -11.51
N VAL A 110 -18.85 9.84 -12.76
CA VAL A 110 -17.45 10.20 -13.06
C VAL A 110 -17.10 11.53 -12.39
N ASP A 111 -18.01 12.49 -12.38
CA ASP A 111 -17.79 13.82 -11.81
C ASP A 111 -17.61 13.79 -10.29
N ALA A 112 -18.34 12.92 -9.59
CA ALA A 112 -18.18 12.75 -8.15
C ALA A 112 -16.82 12.13 -7.79
N LEU A 113 -16.37 11.14 -8.58
CA LEU A 113 -15.03 10.56 -8.43
C LEU A 113 -13.96 11.58 -8.78
N TRP A 114 -14.13 12.32 -9.88
CA TRP A 114 -13.20 13.34 -10.36
C TRP A 114 -13.03 14.47 -9.36
N ALA A 115 -14.13 14.95 -8.76
CA ALA A 115 -14.08 15.96 -7.70
C ALA A 115 -13.27 15.51 -6.48
N ARG A 116 -13.15 14.19 -6.25
CA ARG A 116 -12.44 13.60 -5.10
C ARG A 116 -11.06 13.05 -5.45
N ARG A 117 -10.56 13.28 -6.68
CA ARG A 117 -9.31 12.69 -7.21
C ARG A 117 -8.04 12.98 -6.40
N ASP A 118 -7.99 14.08 -5.65
CA ASP A 118 -6.84 14.44 -4.81
C ASP A 118 -7.03 14.07 -3.33
N ALA A 119 -8.19 13.50 -2.96
CA ALA A 119 -8.44 13.04 -1.59
C ALA A 119 -7.59 11.80 -1.24
N ALA A 120 -7.25 10.99 -2.24
CA ALA A 120 -6.48 9.76 -2.11
C ALA A 120 -5.93 9.31 -3.46
N GLU A 121 -4.94 8.41 -3.47
CA GLU A 121 -4.40 7.87 -4.72
C GLU A 121 -5.26 6.74 -5.30
N LEU A 122 -6.18 6.19 -4.49
CA LEU A 122 -7.28 5.37 -4.96
C LEU A 122 -8.60 5.89 -4.34
N VAL A 123 -9.54 6.24 -5.21
CA VAL A 123 -10.91 6.61 -4.83
C VAL A 123 -11.86 5.51 -5.30
N VAL A 124 -12.64 4.95 -4.38
CA VAL A 124 -13.57 3.86 -4.66
C VAL A 124 -15.01 4.38 -4.62
N ALA A 125 -15.79 4.14 -5.67
CA ALA A 125 -17.23 4.32 -5.63
C ALA A 125 -17.83 3.20 -4.76
N SER A 126 -18.26 3.53 -3.54
CA SER A 126 -18.56 2.55 -2.50
C SER A 126 -20.06 2.46 -2.23
N ARG A 127 -20.58 1.24 -2.30
CA ARG A 127 -21.98 0.92 -2.00
C ARG A 127 -22.27 0.80 -0.50
N TYR A 128 -21.23 0.75 0.33
CA TYR A 128 -21.33 0.35 1.75
C TYR A 128 -20.87 1.41 2.75
N VAL A 129 -20.46 2.58 2.27
CA VAL A 129 -20.33 3.80 3.08
C VAL A 129 -21.69 4.48 3.31
N PRO A 130 -21.83 5.37 4.32
CA PRO A 130 -23.07 6.11 4.53
C PRO A 130 -23.46 6.89 3.25
N GLY A 131 -24.74 6.83 2.87
CA GLY A 131 -25.24 7.38 1.62
C GLY A 131 -25.07 6.48 0.39
N GLY A 132 -24.28 5.40 0.48
CA GLY A 132 -24.12 4.41 -0.57
C GLY A 132 -25.25 3.37 -0.53
N HIS A 133 -25.63 2.87 -1.70
CA HIS A 133 -26.69 1.87 -1.80
C HIS A 133 -26.44 0.89 -2.95
N ALA A 134 -26.97 -0.33 -2.82
CA ALA A 134 -26.93 -1.34 -3.86
C ALA A 134 -28.32 -1.90 -4.12
N GLN A 135 -28.88 -1.57 -5.29
CA GLN A 135 -30.13 -2.14 -5.78
C GLN A 135 -29.84 -3.51 -6.41
N MET A 136 -30.04 -4.58 -5.64
CA MET A 136 -29.87 -5.97 -6.08
C MET A 136 -30.70 -6.89 -5.17
N PRO A 137 -30.98 -8.14 -5.57
CA PRO A 137 -31.70 -9.10 -4.73
C PRO A 137 -31.09 -9.22 -3.33
N LEU A 138 -31.93 -9.30 -2.29
CA LEU A 138 -31.51 -9.22 -0.88
C LEU A 138 -30.41 -10.22 -0.54
N ALA A 139 -30.53 -11.46 -1.01
CA ALA A 139 -29.52 -12.51 -0.79
C ALA A 139 -28.16 -12.14 -1.39
N ARG A 140 -28.12 -11.60 -2.62
CA ARG A 140 -26.89 -11.13 -3.28
C ARG A 140 -26.29 -9.94 -2.53
N ARG A 141 -27.14 -9.01 -2.08
CA ARG A 141 -26.71 -7.85 -1.29
C ARG A 141 -26.08 -8.27 0.03
N LEU A 142 -26.72 -9.19 0.74
CA LEU A 142 -26.22 -9.74 2.01
C LEU A 142 -24.90 -10.46 1.80
N LEU A 143 -24.81 -11.37 0.83
CA LEU A 143 -23.57 -12.08 0.49
C LEU A 143 -22.42 -11.10 0.18
N SER A 144 -22.68 -10.08 -0.64
CA SER A 144 -21.66 -9.07 -0.97
C SER A 144 -21.22 -8.28 0.26
N ARG A 145 -22.15 -7.88 1.15
CA ARG A 145 -21.80 -7.20 2.42
C ARG A 145 -20.95 -8.11 3.33
N VAL A 146 -21.31 -9.38 3.45
CA VAL A 146 -20.55 -10.35 4.25
C VAL A 146 -19.14 -10.55 3.68
N LEU A 147 -19.00 -10.78 2.38
CA LEU A 147 -17.69 -10.95 1.73
C LEU A 147 -16.80 -9.72 1.91
N ASN A 148 -17.36 -8.51 1.77
CA ASN A 148 -16.64 -7.26 2.00
C ASN A 148 -16.25 -7.09 3.47
N ALA A 149 -17.15 -7.37 4.41
CA ALA A 149 -16.86 -7.30 5.83
C ALA A 149 -15.77 -8.30 6.26
N VAL A 150 -15.86 -9.54 5.79
CA VAL A 150 -14.85 -10.60 6.04
C VAL A 150 -13.52 -10.21 5.40
N GLY A 151 -13.50 -9.81 4.12
CA GLY A 151 -12.27 -9.40 3.44
C GLY A 151 -11.58 -8.23 4.14
N ARG A 152 -12.36 -7.21 4.52
CA ARG A 152 -11.87 -6.03 5.26
C ARG A 152 -11.29 -6.45 6.61
N TRP A 153 -11.99 -7.32 7.31
CA TRP A 153 -11.56 -7.84 8.59
C TRP A 153 -10.27 -8.63 8.45
N VAL A 154 -10.21 -9.67 7.59
CA VAL A 154 -9.03 -10.53 7.38
C VAL A 154 -7.81 -9.72 6.96
N LEU A 155 -7.96 -8.79 6.02
CA LEU A 155 -6.84 -8.02 5.45
C LEU A 155 -6.50 -6.75 6.25
N SER A 156 -7.31 -6.42 7.26
CA SER A 156 -7.21 -5.19 8.06
C SER A 156 -7.14 -3.94 7.19
N LEU A 157 -8.09 -3.81 6.26
CA LEU A 157 -8.17 -2.69 5.32
C LEU A 157 -9.12 -1.61 5.83
N PRO A 158 -8.83 -0.32 5.55
CA PRO A 158 -9.68 0.79 5.98
C PRO A 158 -10.88 1.06 5.03
N VAL A 159 -11.25 0.10 4.18
CA VAL A 159 -12.24 0.27 3.08
C VAL A 159 -13.45 -0.64 3.28
N ARG A 160 -14.67 -0.13 3.04
CA ARG A 160 -15.93 -0.89 3.18
C ARG A 160 -16.35 -1.62 1.91
N ASP A 161 -15.98 -1.14 0.73
CA ASP A 161 -16.30 -1.77 -0.56
C ASP A 161 -15.04 -2.19 -1.34
N LEU A 162 -14.59 -3.42 -1.08
CA LEU A 162 -13.47 -4.09 -1.74
C LEU A 162 -13.82 -4.64 -3.11
N SER A 163 -15.12 -4.81 -3.43
CA SER A 163 -15.57 -5.46 -4.66
C SER A 163 -16.14 -4.51 -5.71
N SER A 164 -16.19 -3.20 -5.43
CA SER A 164 -16.56 -2.21 -6.45
C SER A 164 -15.50 -2.15 -7.55
N GLY A 165 -15.93 -2.31 -8.81
CA GLY A 165 -15.10 -2.12 -10.00
C GLY A 165 -14.98 -0.65 -10.43
N TYR A 166 -15.82 0.24 -9.88
CA TYR A 166 -15.84 1.65 -10.24
C TYR A 166 -14.88 2.44 -9.34
N ARG A 167 -13.69 2.72 -9.88
CA ARG A 167 -12.56 3.26 -9.11
C ARG A 167 -11.80 4.28 -9.93
N LEU A 168 -11.24 5.28 -9.25
CA LEU A 168 -10.33 6.25 -9.82
C LEU A 168 -8.96 6.10 -9.14
N TYR A 169 -7.95 5.74 -9.92
CA TYR A 169 -6.58 5.60 -9.48
C TYR A 169 -5.75 6.80 -9.94
N ARG A 170 -4.81 7.25 -9.11
CA ARG A 170 -3.62 7.95 -9.62
C ARG A 170 -2.74 6.92 -10.31
N ARG A 171 -2.31 7.16 -11.55
CA ARG A 171 -1.56 6.17 -12.34
C ARG A 171 -0.29 5.68 -11.64
N ALA A 172 0.42 6.58 -10.94
CA ALA A 172 1.62 6.25 -10.16
C ALA A 172 1.38 5.27 -8.99
N ALA A 173 0.12 5.06 -8.60
CA ALA A 173 -0.26 4.13 -7.54
C ALA A 173 -0.76 2.78 -8.07
N LEU A 174 -0.83 2.57 -9.39
CA LEU A 174 -1.31 1.31 -9.97
C LEU A 174 -0.31 0.16 -9.74
N PRO A 175 -0.68 -0.89 -8.98
CA PRO A 175 0.24 -1.97 -8.66
C PRO A 175 0.01 -3.17 -9.59
N THR A 176 0.12 -2.96 -10.90
CA THR A 176 -0.22 -3.98 -11.93
C THR A 176 0.83 -5.09 -12.04
N ALA A 177 2.08 -4.83 -11.65
CA ALA A 177 3.16 -5.81 -11.74
C ALA A 177 2.92 -7.03 -10.84
N GLY A 178 3.01 -8.23 -11.40
CA GLY A 178 2.96 -9.49 -10.67
C GLY A 178 1.59 -9.84 -10.06
N VAL A 179 0.50 -9.23 -10.53
CA VAL A 179 -0.87 -9.60 -10.16
C VAL A 179 -1.18 -11.02 -10.62
N ARG A 180 -1.82 -11.83 -9.76
CA ARG A 180 -2.11 -13.26 -10.04
C ARG A 180 -3.59 -13.63 -10.01
N ALA A 181 -4.46 -12.68 -9.69
CA ALA A 181 -5.91 -12.88 -9.74
C ALA A 181 -6.39 -13.08 -11.19
N VAL A 182 -7.46 -13.85 -11.36
CA VAL A 182 -7.97 -14.28 -12.68
C VAL A 182 -9.41 -13.79 -12.92
N HIS A 183 -10.16 -13.49 -11.86
CA HIS A 183 -11.55 -13.06 -11.94
C HIS A 183 -11.72 -11.70 -11.24
N PHE A 184 -12.92 -11.40 -10.75
CA PHE A 184 -13.22 -10.19 -9.97
C PHE A 184 -12.40 -10.09 -8.66
N ASP A 185 -11.73 -11.15 -8.23
CA ASP A 185 -10.80 -11.12 -7.11
C ASP A 185 -9.58 -10.22 -7.36
N VAL A 186 -9.31 -9.84 -8.62
CA VAL A 186 -8.34 -8.80 -8.99
C VAL A 186 -8.59 -7.46 -8.29
N LEU A 187 -9.85 -7.13 -8.04
CA LEU A 187 -10.24 -5.89 -7.39
C LEU A 187 -9.72 -5.83 -5.95
N ILE A 188 -9.71 -6.97 -5.25
CA ILE A 188 -9.19 -7.06 -3.88
C ILE A 188 -7.67 -7.05 -3.91
N GLU A 189 -7.06 -7.77 -4.86
CA GLU A 189 -5.61 -7.83 -5.00
C GLU A 189 -5.01 -6.44 -5.28
N LEU A 190 -5.55 -5.70 -6.26
CA LEU A 190 -5.10 -4.35 -6.57
C LEU A 190 -5.27 -3.40 -5.39
N LEU A 191 -6.43 -3.40 -4.75
CA LEU A 191 -6.71 -2.51 -3.61
C LEU A 191 -5.79 -2.80 -2.42
N THR A 192 -5.58 -4.09 -2.12
CA THR A 192 -4.69 -4.51 -1.03
C THR A 192 -3.26 -4.09 -1.31
N ARG A 193 -2.79 -4.23 -2.55
CA ARG A 193 -1.46 -3.80 -2.97
C ARG A 193 -1.30 -2.28 -2.91
N VAL A 194 -2.29 -1.49 -3.35
CA VAL A 194 -2.28 -0.02 -3.20
C VAL A 194 -2.07 0.37 -1.73
N HIS A 195 -2.86 -0.22 -0.82
CA HIS A 195 -2.73 0.06 0.61
C HIS A 195 -1.40 -0.45 1.19
N GLY A 196 -0.95 -1.63 0.76
CA GLY A 196 0.34 -2.23 1.13
C GLY A 196 1.55 -1.43 0.64
N GLU A 197 1.40 -0.63 -0.42
CA GLU A 197 2.41 0.34 -0.86
C GLU A 197 2.40 1.63 -0.02
N GLY A 198 1.46 1.79 0.92
CA GLY A 198 1.35 2.98 1.77
C GLY A 198 0.54 4.11 1.14
N TRP A 199 -0.11 3.89 0.00
CA TRP A 199 -1.00 4.86 -0.64
C TRP A 199 -2.32 5.01 0.09
N ARG A 200 -2.94 6.20 -0.01
CA ARG A 200 -4.23 6.49 0.63
C ARG A 200 -5.36 5.94 -0.21
N ILE A 201 -6.43 5.52 0.47
CA ILE A 201 -7.67 5.09 -0.16
C ILE A 201 -8.82 5.89 0.42
N ALA A 202 -9.68 6.43 -0.44
CA ALA A 202 -10.92 7.11 -0.06
C ALA A 202 -12.13 6.40 -0.68
N GLU A 203 -13.29 6.53 -0.04
CA GLU A 203 -14.55 6.01 -0.53
C GLU A 203 -15.54 7.15 -0.79
N VAL A 204 -16.24 7.11 -1.92
CA VAL A 204 -17.31 8.04 -2.30
C VAL A 204 -18.62 7.26 -2.36
N PRO A 205 -19.69 7.70 -1.68
CA PRO A 205 -20.97 7.00 -1.68
C PRO A 205 -21.55 6.83 -3.09
N PHE A 206 -21.83 5.59 -3.49
CA PHE A 206 -22.31 5.24 -4.82
C PHE A 206 -23.63 4.45 -4.77
N HIS A 207 -24.52 4.72 -5.72
CA HIS A 207 -25.80 4.04 -5.88
C HIS A 207 -25.72 3.06 -7.03
N TYR A 208 -25.44 1.80 -6.71
CA TYR A 208 -25.38 0.73 -7.71
C TYR A 208 -26.78 0.35 -8.18
N ARG A 209 -26.96 0.33 -9.51
CA ARG A 209 -28.18 -0.11 -10.19
C ARG A 209 -27.94 -1.48 -10.84
N PRO A 210 -28.94 -2.38 -10.84
CA PRO A 210 -28.80 -3.68 -11.47
C PRO A 210 -28.68 -3.53 -12.98
N ARG A 211 -27.95 -4.45 -13.62
CA ARG A 211 -27.87 -4.56 -15.08
C ARG A 211 -29.25 -4.63 -15.71
N HIS A 212 -29.41 -3.98 -16.84
CA HIS A 212 -30.64 -4.09 -17.62
C HIS A 212 -30.75 -5.43 -18.37
N ARG A 213 -29.64 -6.12 -18.69
CA ARG A 213 -29.62 -7.42 -19.41
C ARG A 213 -28.42 -8.31 -19.03
N GLY A 214 -28.57 -9.63 -19.18
CA GLY A 214 -27.48 -10.63 -19.10
C GLY A 214 -27.46 -11.51 -17.83
N ARG A 215 -27.31 -12.84 -18.00
CA ARG A 215 -27.02 -13.80 -16.91
C ARG A 215 -25.50 -13.95 -16.78
N SER A 216 -24.91 -13.59 -15.64
CA SER A 216 -23.52 -13.96 -15.35
C SER A 216 -23.43 -15.45 -15.07
N HIS A 217 -22.88 -16.21 -16.01
CA HIS A 217 -22.66 -17.67 -15.91
C HIS A 217 -21.33 -17.99 -15.21
N VAL A 218 -21.03 -17.33 -14.09
CA VAL A 218 -19.81 -17.63 -13.33
C VAL A 218 -20.09 -18.84 -12.43
N ALA A 219 -19.41 -19.95 -12.69
CA ALA A 219 -19.46 -21.11 -11.82
C ALA A 219 -18.97 -20.73 -10.41
N PHE A 220 -19.86 -20.87 -9.42
CA PHE A 220 -19.63 -20.39 -8.05
C PHE A 220 -18.41 -21.05 -7.38
N LEU A 221 -18.22 -22.36 -7.55
CA LEU A 221 -17.13 -23.10 -6.90
C LEU A 221 -15.72 -22.69 -7.39
N PRO A 222 -15.44 -22.65 -8.72
CA PRO A 222 -14.18 -22.11 -9.23
C PRO A 222 -13.90 -20.68 -8.75
N PHE A 223 -14.92 -19.82 -8.77
CA PHE A 223 -14.80 -18.44 -8.30
C PHE A 223 -14.46 -18.37 -6.81
N ALA A 224 -15.17 -19.10 -5.96
CA ALA A 224 -14.91 -19.14 -4.52
C ALA A 224 -13.48 -19.65 -4.22
N ARG A 225 -13.00 -20.66 -4.94
CA ARG A 225 -11.63 -21.19 -4.79
C ARG A 225 -10.57 -20.18 -5.27
N ALA A 226 -10.82 -19.45 -6.36
CA ALA A 226 -9.92 -18.38 -6.82
C ALA A 226 -9.86 -17.25 -5.79
N TYR A 227 -11.02 -16.78 -5.33
CA TYR A 227 -11.15 -15.75 -4.30
C TYR A 227 -10.42 -16.12 -3.01
N ALA A 228 -10.61 -17.35 -2.51
CA ALA A 228 -9.93 -17.83 -1.30
C ALA A 228 -8.40 -17.85 -1.45
N ARG A 229 -7.89 -18.29 -2.62
CA ARG A 229 -6.44 -18.25 -2.93
C ARG A 229 -5.93 -16.81 -2.95
N THR A 230 -6.65 -15.90 -3.56
CA THR A 230 -6.29 -14.47 -3.60
C THR A 230 -6.31 -13.86 -2.21
N LEU A 231 -7.32 -14.17 -1.40
CA LEU A 231 -7.39 -13.72 -0.01
C LEU A 231 -6.22 -14.26 0.82
N ALA A 232 -5.83 -15.53 0.65
CA ALA A 232 -4.67 -16.10 1.33
C ALA A 232 -3.35 -15.43 0.93
N ARG A 233 -3.12 -15.19 -0.38
CA ARG A 233 -1.95 -14.44 -0.87
C ARG A 233 -1.91 -13.02 -0.31
N MET A 234 -3.05 -12.33 -0.33
CA MET A 234 -3.17 -10.98 0.19
C MET A 234 -2.99 -10.94 1.71
N TRP A 235 -3.48 -11.94 2.44
CA TRP A 235 -3.20 -12.07 3.86
C TRP A 235 -1.70 -12.27 4.13
N ALA A 236 -1.01 -13.10 3.32
CA ALA A 236 0.44 -13.27 3.44
C ALA A 236 1.19 -11.95 3.17
N LEU A 237 0.86 -11.23 2.08
CA LEU A 237 1.40 -9.89 1.78
C LEU A 237 1.19 -8.92 2.94
N ARG A 238 -0.04 -8.87 3.47
CA ARG A 238 -0.35 -7.96 4.58
C ARG A 238 0.45 -8.29 5.83
N ASN A 239 0.78 -9.56 6.06
CA ASN A 239 1.59 -10.05 7.17
C ASN A 239 3.10 -10.15 6.88
N SER A 240 3.59 -9.49 5.84
CA SER A 240 5.02 -9.36 5.54
C SER A 240 5.49 -7.90 5.68
N LEU A 241 6.81 -7.71 5.74
CA LEU A 241 7.48 -6.41 5.73
C LEU A 241 7.30 -5.65 4.41
N GLU A 242 6.77 -6.30 3.36
CA GLU A 242 6.44 -5.63 2.10
C GLU A 242 5.25 -4.68 2.26
N SER A 243 4.45 -4.86 3.31
CA SER A 243 3.33 -4.00 3.65
C SER A 243 3.78 -2.76 4.42
N ALA A 244 3.52 -1.58 3.87
CA ALA A 244 3.92 -0.28 4.38
C ALA A 244 3.47 0.04 5.82
N ASP A 245 2.41 -0.60 6.31
CA ASP A 245 1.84 -0.39 7.65
C ASP A 245 2.08 -1.59 8.58
N TYR A 246 3.08 -2.43 8.28
CA TYR A 246 3.32 -3.67 9.01
C TYR A 246 3.45 -3.44 10.52
N ASP A 247 4.29 -2.52 10.97
CA ASP A 247 4.53 -2.24 12.40
C ASP A 247 3.31 -1.60 13.06
N ASP A 248 2.64 -0.67 12.38
CA ASP A 248 1.39 -0.07 12.86
C ASP A 248 0.32 -1.13 13.14
N ARG A 249 0.16 -2.01 12.17
CA ARG A 249 -0.80 -3.10 12.22
C ARG A 249 -0.38 -4.15 13.23
N ALA A 250 0.92 -4.42 13.36
CA ALA A 250 1.47 -5.32 14.37
C ALA A 250 1.20 -4.80 15.79
N PHE A 251 1.37 -3.50 16.03
CA PHE A 251 1.07 -2.82 17.30
C PHE A 251 -0.41 -2.91 17.68
N ASN A 252 -1.30 -2.88 16.67
CA ASN A 252 -2.74 -3.04 16.84
C ASN A 252 -3.24 -4.45 16.46
N SER A 253 -2.34 -5.43 16.42
CA SER A 253 -2.64 -6.75 15.87
C SER A 253 -3.72 -7.46 16.68
N ARG A 254 -4.52 -8.27 15.98
CA ARG A 254 -5.44 -9.21 16.62
C ARG A 254 -4.73 -10.43 17.17
N ILE A 255 -3.51 -10.70 16.68
CA ILE A 255 -2.65 -11.77 17.18
C ILE A 255 -2.04 -11.29 18.50
N PRO A 256 -2.43 -11.85 19.66
CA PRO A 256 -2.09 -11.29 20.96
C PRO A 256 -0.58 -11.19 21.21
N VAL A 257 0.19 -12.19 20.77
CA VAL A 257 1.66 -12.21 20.94
C VAL A 257 2.33 -11.09 20.15
N GLN A 258 1.95 -10.89 18.88
CA GLN A 258 2.50 -9.82 18.04
C GLN A 258 2.21 -8.44 18.64
N ARG A 259 0.96 -8.23 19.09
CA ARG A 259 0.54 -7.00 19.76
C ARG A 259 1.30 -6.75 21.07
N PHE A 260 1.40 -7.77 21.91
CA PHE A 260 2.14 -7.69 23.17
C PHE A 260 3.59 -7.28 22.93
N TRP A 261 4.25 -7.93 21.97
CA TRP A 261 5.66 -7.71 21.66
C TRP A 261 5.93 -6.27 21.21
N GLN A 262 5.18 -5.80 20.22
CA GLN A 262 5.31 -4.44 19.68
C GLN A 262 5.00 -3.36 20.72
N ARG A 263 3.96 -3.56 21.54
CA ARG A 263 3.63 -2.63 22.63
C ARG A 263 4.69 -2.60 23.73
N ARG A 264 5.29 -3.76 24.04
CA ARG A 264 6.34 -3.82 25.05
C ARG A 264 7.61 -3.13 24.59
N ARG A 265 8.00 -3.34 23.32
CA ARG A 265 9.11 -2.63 22.67
C ARG A 265 8.89 -1.12 22.71
N TYR A 266 7.72 -0.67 22.25
CA TYR A 266 7.32 0.73 22.30
C TYR A 266 7.48 1.36 23.69
N VAL A 267 6.98 0.71 24.74
CA VAL A 267 7.10 1.20 26.13
C VAL A 267 8.56 1.28 26.58
N ILE A 268 9.37 0.26 26.27
CA ILE A 268 10.78 0.24 26.67
C ILE A 268 11.55 1.36 25.97
N VAL A 269 11.39 1.49 24.64
CA VAL A 269 12.10 2.51 23.85
C VAL A 269 11.75 3.91 24.32
N LEU A 270 10.46 4.24 24.49
CA LEU A 270 10.06 5.55 24.99
C LEU A 270 10.58 5.81 26.41
N GLY A 271 10.54 4.80 27.29
CA GLY A 271 11.11 4.91 28.63
C GLY A 271 12.62 5.17 28.64
N PHE A 272 13.35 4.66 27.65
CA PHE A 272 14.79 4.90 27.51
C PHE A 272 15.15 6.24 26.87
N LEU A 273 14.27 6.79 26.02
CA LEU A 273 14.44 8.12 25.44
C LEU A 273 14.23 9.25 26.45
N GLY A 274 13.36 9.04 27.45
CA GLY A 274 13.09 10.05 28.48
C GLY A 274 12.55 11.35 27.88
N HIS A 275 13.18 12.48 28.20
CA HIS A 275 12.77 13.82 27.78
C HIS A 275 13.63 14.38 26.62
N ALA A 276 14.20 13.52 25.78
CA ALA A 276 15.01 13.98 24.66
C ALA A 276 14.19 14.81 23.66
N GLU A 277 14.59 16.07 23.44
CA GLU A 277 13.86 17.00 22.56
C GLU A 277 14.08 16.73 21.06
N ARG A 278 15.30 16.32 20.68
CA ARG A 278 15.69 16.04 19.29
C ARG A 278 16.00 14.56 19.13
N VAL A 279 15.04 13.81 18.59
CA VAL A 279 15.13 12.35 18.43
C VAL A 279 15.23 12.00 16.95
N LEU A 280 16.15 11.09 16.62
CA LEU A 280 16.23 10.43 15.31
C LEU A 280 15.84 8.96 15.47
N ASP A 281 14.87 8.49 14.70
CA ASP A 281 14.45 7.08 14.65
C ASP A 281 14.96 6.46 13.34
N LEU A 282 15.99 5.62 13.44
CA LEU A 282 16.64 4.95 12.30
C LEU A 282 15.93 3.63 12.00
N GLY A 283 15.62 3.40 10.73
CA GLY A 283 14.77 2.26 10.32
C GLY A 283 13.39 2.37 10.95
N CYS A 284 12.83 3.58 11.00
CA CYS A 284 11.61 3.89 11.74
C CYS A 284 10.38 3.09 11.26
N GLY A 285 10.43 2.55 10.04
CA GLY A 285 9.36 1.78 9.43
C GLY A 285 8.02 2.51 9.56
N SER A 286 7.01 1.75 9.93
CA SER A 286 5.69 2.29 10.24
C SER A 286 5.41 2.37 11.73
N SER A 287 6.46 2.45 12.55
CA SER A 287 6.37 2.39 14.01
C SER A 287 5.47 3.47 14.61
N LYS A 288 4.82 3.12 15.73
CA LYS A 288 4.05 4.06 16.56
C LYS A 288 4.94 5.00 17.37
N ILE A 289 6.25 4.75 17.46
CA ILE A 289 7.20 5.62 18.19
C ILE A 289 7.13 7.05 17.66
N LEU A 290 7.11 7.22 16.34
CA LEU A 290 7.00 8.52 15.67
C LEU A 290 5.66 9.25 15.90
N GLU A 291 4.60 8.53 16.31
CA GLU A 291 3.33 9.18 16.71
C GLU A 291 3.41 9.73 18.14
N ALA A 292 4.16 9.07 19.02
CA ALA A 292 4.38 9.51 20.40
C ALA A 292 5.38 10.68 20.50
N LEU A 293 6.25 10.81 19.50
CA LEU A 293 7.30 11.81 19.43
C LEU A 293 7.12 12.67 18.17
N PRO A 294 6.20 13.65 18.17
CA PRO A 294 5.86 14.43 16.98
C PRO A 294 7.03 15.27 16.43
N HIS A 295 8.06 15.52 17.25
CA HIS A 295 9.29 16.22 16.86
C HIS A 295 10.43 15.28 16.42
N ALA A 296 10.23 13.96 16.51
CA ALA A 296 11.22 12.99 16.07
C ALA A 296 11.31 12.97 14.54
N VAL A 297 12.54 12.88 14.05
CA VAL A 297 12.82 12.63 12.63
C VAL A 297 12.86 11.13 12.41
N GLY A 298 12.01 10.62 11.53
CA GLY A 298 12.07 9.23 11.07
C GLY A 298 12.95 9.10 9.84
N LEU A 299 13.87 8.14 9.83
CA LEU A 299 14.67 7.79 8.67
C LEU A 299 14.46 6.32 8.32
N ASP A 300 14.23 6.03 7.04
CA ASP A 300 14.13 4.66 6.54
C ASP A 300 14.63 4.55 5.11
N LEU A 301 15.24 3.43 4.76
CA LEU A 301 15.65 3.13 3.39
C LEU A 301 14.44 2.78 2.52
N ASN A 302 13.43 2.14 3.11
CA ASN A 302 12.21 1.74 2.42
C ASN A 302 11.22 2.91 2.36
N PHE A 303 10.90 3.34 1.14
CA PHE A 303 9.99 4.45 0.91
C PHE A 303 8.52 4.14 1.26
N LYS A 304 8.10 2.88 1.24
CA LYS A 304 6.71 2.49 1.47
C LYS A 304 6.21 2.85 2.89
N PRO A 305 6.88 2.45 3.98
CA PRO A 305 6.48 2.85 5.32
C PRO A 305 6.56 4.36 5.55
N LEU A 306 7.56 5.03 4.97
CA LEU A 306 7.63 6.51 5.01
C LEU A 306 6.41 7.16 4.35
N ARG A 307 5.99 6.66 3.18
CA ARG A 307 4.76 7.11 2.50
C ARG A 307 3.53 6.89 3.39
N PHE A 308 3.44 5.75 4.07
CA PHE A 308 2.35 5.50 5.02
C PHE A 308 2.39 6.48 6.21
N ARG A 309 3.58 6.76 6.76
CA ARG A 309 3.78 7.66 7.91
C ARG A 309 3.64 9.14 7.60
N ALA A 310 3.82 9.55 6.34
CA ALA A 310 3.66 10.93 5.90
C ALA A 310 2.27 11.52 6.19
N ARG A 311 1.29 10.65 6.50
CA ARG A 311 -0.07 11.03 6.92
C ARG A 311 -0.12 11.65 8.32
N THR A 312 0.80 11.27 9.20
CA THR A 312 0.78 11.64 10.63
C THR A 312 2.08 12.29 11.09
N ASN A 313 3.18 12.13 10.36
CA ASN A 313 4.47 12.74 10.68
C ASN A 313 5.07 13.42 9.43
N ARG A 314 5.58 14.65 9.58
CA ARG A 314 6.14 15.47 8.49
C ARG A 314 7.67 15.42 8.43
N LEU A 315 8.33 14.91 9.45
CA LEU A 315 9.78 14.85 9.59
C LEU A 315 10.28 13.45 9.19
N LEU A 316 10.18 13.14 7.90
CA LEU A 316 10.57 11.84 7.35
C LEU A 316 11.65 12.00 6.30
N VAL A 317 12.68 11.17 6.39
CA VAL A 317 13.83 11.17 5.48
C VAL A 317 13.99 9.79 4.87
N ASN A 318 14.01 9.71 3.55
CA ASN A 318 14.43 8.50 2.87
C ASN A 318 15.95 8.50 2.75
N GLY A 319 16.62 7.55 3.40
CA GLY A 319 18.08 7.54 3.47
C GLY A 319 18.65 6.24 4.00
N ASP A 320 19.96 6.08 3.81
CA ASP A 320 20.72 4.95 4.31
C ASP A 320 21.29 5.27 5.70
N ILE A 321 21.24 4.30 6.62
CA ILE A 321 21.77 4.45 7.97
C ILE A 321 23.30 4.47 8.01
N GLY A 322 23.98 3.99 6.97
CA GLY A 322 25.43 4.03 6.80
C GLY A 322 25.96 5.36 6.28
N ALA A 323 25.09 6.30 5.88
CA ALA A 323 25.46 7.64 5.45
C ALA A 323 24.35 8.64 5.82
N LEU A 324 24.32 9.05 7.09
CA LEU A 324 23.22 9.85 7.62
C LEU A 324 23.28 11.31 7.12
N PRO A 325 22.21 11.85 6.51
CA PRO A 325 22.20 13.19 5.90
C PRO A 325 22.01 14.32 6.92
N PHE A 326 22.65 14.20 8.09
CA PHE A 326 22.54 15.14 9.19
C PHE A 326 23.91 15.62 9.65
N ARG A 327 23.97 16.85 10.17
CA ARG A 327 25.19 17.40 10.77
C ARG A 327 25.60 16.61 12.03
N PRO A 328 26.89 16.61 12.40
CA PRO A 328 27.31 16.04 13.68
C PRO A 328 26.59 16.69 14.87
N GLY A 329 26.25 15.91 15.88
CA GLY A 329 25.56 16.39 17.09
C GLY A 329 24.15 16.98 16.87
N ALA A 330 23.51 16.65 15.75
CA ALA A 330 22.17 17.12 15.42
C ALA A 330 21.08 16.62 16.38
N PHE A 331 21.28 15.49 17.06
CA PHE A 331 20.25 14.85 17.89
C PHE A 331 20.70 14.65 19.33
N GLY A 332 19.77 14.79 20.27
CA GLY A 332 19.97 14.45 21.68
C GLY A 332 19.72 12.97 21.97
N ALA A 333 18.93 12.31 21.13
CA ALA A 333 18.77 10.86 21.16
C ALA A 333 18.63 10.25 19.76
N VAL A 334 19.11 9.01 19.63
CA VAL A 334 18.98 8.18 18.42
C VAL A 334 18.36 6.85 18.83
N VAL A 335 17.36 6.37 18.08
CA VAL A 335 16.78 5.03 18.18
C VAL A 335 17.23 4.23 16.97
N CYS A 336 17.65 2.99 17.20
CA CYS A 336 17.92 2.00 16.17
C CYS A 336 17.42 0.64 16.68
N SER A 337 16.13 0.36 16.51
CA SER A 337 15.49 -0.83 17.07
C SER A 337 15.08 -1.80 15.97
N GLU A 338 15.63 -3.01 16.00
CA GLU A 338 15.35 -4.09 15.05
C GLU A 338 15.78 -3.75 13.61
N VAL A 339 16.98 -3.21 13.47
CA VAL A 339 17.55 -2.75 12.19
C VAL A 339 18.95 -3.32 11.98
N LEU A 340 19.79 -3.32 13.02
CA LEU A 340 21.20 -3.74 12.92
C LEU A 340 21.37 -5.19 12.48
N GLU A 341 20.44 -6.07 12.82
CA GLU A 341 20.45 -7.48 12.41
C GLU A 341 20.20 -7.67 10.91
N HIS A 342 19.58 -6.68 10.25
CA HIS A 342 19.25 -6.73 8.83
C HIS A 342 20.32 -6.11 7.93
N VAL A 343 21.30 -5.41 8.51
CA VAL A 343 22.38 -4.74 7.78
C VAL A 343 23.69 -5.47 8.06
N PRO A 344 24.51 -5.79 7.03
CA PRO A 344 25.82 -6.38 7.24
C PRO A 344 26.65 -5.58 8.25
N ALA A 345 27.37 -6.26 9.13
CA ALA A 345 28.19 -5.60 10.14
C ALA A 345 29.22 -4.68 9.47
N HIS A 346 29.02 -3.37 9.65
CA HIS A 346 29.95 -2.38 9.13
C HIS A 346 30.29 -1.36 10.23
N PRO A 347 31.58 -1.16 10.55
CA PRO A 347 32.00 -0.22 11.61
C PRO A 347 31.43 1.19 11.41
N ALA A 348 31.22 1.61 10.15
CA ALA A 348 30.65 2.92 9.84
C ALA A 348 29.24 3.14 10.38
N LEU A 349 28.43 2.09 10.62
CA LEU A 349 27.04 2.26 11.10
C LEU A 349 27.00 2.89 12.50
N LEU A 350 27.74 2.32 13.45
CA LEU A 350 27.82 2.85 14.80
C LEU A 350 28.59 4.17 14.84
N ALA A 351 29.58 4.34 13.95
CA ALA A 351 30.29 5.61 13.81
C ALA A 351 29.38 6.74 13.33
N GLU A 352 28.49 6.48 12.36
CA GLU A 352 27.49 7.45 11.88
C GLU A 352 26.47 7.78 12.96
N MET A 353 25.96 6.79 13.69
CA MET A 353 25.07 7.00 14.85
C MET A 353 25.75 7.86 15.91
N ARG A 354 27.03 7.58 16.22
CA ARG A 354 27.83 8.39 17.16
C ARG A 354 28.00 9.81 16.63
N ARG A 355 28.32 9.98 15.34
CA ARG A 355 28.56 11.28 14.71
C ARG A 355 27.35 12.21 14.86
N VAL A 356 26.16 11.74 14.53
CA VAL A 356 24.93 12.58 14.54
C VAL A 356 24.38 12.81 15.96
N LEU A 357 24.73 11.97 16.92
CA LEU A 357 24.32 12.10 18.32
C LEU A 357 25.21 13.10 19.06
N ALA A 358 24.64 14.02 19.83
CA ALA A 358 25.41 14.98 20.63
C ALA A 358 26.24 14.27 21.72
N PRO A 359 27.38 14.84 22.17
CA PRO A 359 28.09 14.35 23.35
C PRO A 359 27.16 14.21 24.56
N GLY A 360 27.22 13.08 25.27
CA GLY A 360 26.28 12.76 26.35
C GLY A 360 24.86 12.40 25.89
N GLY A 361 24.60 12.37 24.58
CA GLY A 361 23.32 11.97 24.00
C GLY A 361 23.03 10.48 24.20
N THR A 362 21.74 10.13 24.13
CA THR A 362 21.27 8.75 24.36
C THR A 362 21.13 7.98 23.05
N LEU A 363 21.70 6.78 22.99
CA LEU A 363 21.43 5.82 21.92
C LEU A 363 20.56 4.68 22.49
N VAL A 364 19.46 4.36 21.82
CA VAL A 364 18.62 3.19 22.13
C VAL A 364 18.76 2.18 21.01
N VAL A 365 19.31 1.00 21.31
CA VAL A 365 19.50 -0.08 20.32
C VAL A 365 18.67 -1.29 20.70
N GLY A 366 17.92 -1.84 19.74
CA GLY A 366 17.16 -3.08 19.89
C GLY A 366 17.60 -4.11 18.86
N THR A 367 17.73 -5.37 19.27
CA THR A 367 17.99 -6.53 18.39
C THR A 367 17.46 -7.80 19.03
N PRO A 368 17.12 -8.83 18.26
CA PRO A 368 16.95 -10.18 18.78
C PRO A 368 18.25 -10.67 19.44
N ASP A 369 18.10 -11.42 20.54
CA ASP A 369 19.20 -12.00 21.31
C ASP A 369 19.41 -13.47 20.91
N TYR A 370 20.38 -13.70 20.03
CA TYR A 370 20.75 -15.03 19.56
C TYR A 370 21.49 -15.88 20.60
N GLY A 371 21.89 -15.30 21.73
CA GLY A 371 22.48 -16.01 22.86
C GLY A 371 21.45 -16.78 23.68
N ARG A 372 20.15 -16.59 23.41
CA ARG A 372 19.04 -17.15 24.19
C ARG A 372 18.26 -18.18 23.39
N TRP A 373 18.03 -19.35 24.00
CA TRP A 373 17.32 -20.46 23.36
C TRP A 373 15.86 -20.11 23.03
N GLN A 374 15.25 -19.21 23.80
CA GLN A 374 13.89 -18.73 23.61
C GLN A 374 13.69 -18.12 22.23
N TRP A 375 14.66 -17.32 21.75
CA TRP A 375 14.58 -16.72 20.41
C TRP A 375 14.60 -17.79 19.32
N ARG A 376 15.48 -18.78 19.41
CA ARG A 376 15.56 -19.90 18.45
C ARG A 376 14.24 -20.69 18.37
N TRP A 377 13.57 -20.88 19.51
CA TRP A 377 12.26 -21.51 19.57
C TRP A 377 11.14 -20.66 18.96
N ILE A 378 11.14 -19.35 19.25
CA ILE A 378 10.18 -18.40 18.68
C ILE A 378 10.36 -18.31 17.17
N GLU A 379 11.59 -18.17 16.69
CA GLU A 379 11.94 -18.10 15.28
C GLU A 379 11.47 -19.36 14.53
N TRP A 380 11.66 -20.54 15.11
CA TRP A 380 11.17 -21.80 14.56
C TRP A 380 9.64 -21.83 14.42
N TRP A 381 8.91 -21.43 15.46
CA TRP A 381 7.45 -21.37 15.42
C TRP A 381 6.93 -20.33 14.43
N TYR A 382 7.56 -19.15 14.38
CA TYR A 382 7.22 -18.10 13.41
C TYR A 382 7.40 -18.59 11.97
N LYS A 383 8.52 -19.25 11.67
CA LYS A 383 8.79 -19.84 10.35
C LYS A 383 7.75 -20.90 9.95
N ARG A 384 7.27 -21.68 10.93
CA ARG A 384 6.32 -22.78 10.68
C ARG A 384 4.86 -22.31 10.56
N LEU A 385 4.46 -21.28 11.29
CA LEU A 385 3.07 -20.80 11.35
C LEU A 385 2.77 -19.67 10.35
N LEU A 386 3.78 -18.95 9.86
CA LEU A 386 3.64 -17.86 8.89
C LEU A 386 4.52 -18.11 7.65
N PRO A 387 4.20 -19.12 6.81
CA PRO A 387 4.93 -19.39 5.58
C PRO A 387 4.82 -18.18 4.64
N GLY A 388 5.91 -17.43 4.50
CA GLY A 388 5.91 -16.14 3.77
C GLY A 388 6.52 -14.99 4.55
N ALA A 389 6.73 -15.10 5.86
CA ALA A 389 7.50 -14.15 6.68
C ALA A 389 9.03 -14.21 6.39
N HIS A 390 9.41 -14.59 5.17
CA HIS A 390 10.79 -14.75 4.69
C HIS A 390 11.53 -13.41 4.52
N GLY A 391 10.97 -12.29 5.00
CA GLY A 391 11.67 -11.01 5.09
C GLY A 391 12.68 -10.92 6.25
N HIS A 392 12.61 -11.84 7.22
CA HIS A 392 13.53 -11.87 8.36
C HIS A 392 14.83 -12.60 8.02
N HIS A 393 15.61 -12.08 7.07
CA HIS A 393 17.00 -12.48 6.92
C HIS A 393 17.83 -11.62 7.85
N HIS A 394 18.08 -12.13 9.06
CA HIS A 394 19.04 -11.50 9.98
C HIS A 394 20.41 -11.90 9.47
N VAL A 395 21.05 -10.98 8.75
CA VAL A 395 22.40 -11.13 8.21
C VAL A 395 23.39 -11.24 9.36
N GLU A 396 23.16 -10.43 10.40
CA GLU A 396 23.96 -10.41 11.62
C GLU A 396 23.21 -11.01 12.80
N ARG A 397 23.94 -11.71 13.67
CA ARG A 397 23.38 -12.35 14.87
C ARG A 397 24.09 -11.81 16.10
N TYR A 398 23.41 -10.92 16.80
CA TYR A 398 23.92 -10.34 18.03
C TYR A 398 23.56 -11.18 19.25
N THR A 399 24.53 -11.27 20.17
CA THR A 399 24.28 -11.64 21.57
C THR A 399 24.43 -10.37 22.40
N GLU A 400 23.92 -10.37 23.63
CA GLU A 400 24.14 -9.23 24.53
C GLU A 400 25.63 -8.88 24.68
N ALA A 401 26.50 -9.89 24.81
CA ALA A 401 27.94 -9.68 24.97
C ALA A 401 28.57 -9.07 23.70
N SER A 402 28.26 -9.60 22.51
CA SER A 402 28.85 -9.11 21.27
C SER A 402 28.35 -7.71 20.90
N LEU A 403 27.08 -7.40 21.20
CA LEU A 403 26.54 -6.05 20.99
C LEU A 403 27.19 -5.03 21.94
N ARG A 404 27.34 -5.37 23.22
CA ARG A 404 28.02 -4.50 24.21
C ARG A 404 29.47 -4.21 23.82
N ALA A 405 30.21 -5.22 23.36
CA ALA A 405 31.59 -5.05 22.90
C ALA A 405 31.68 -4.05 21.74
N ARG A 406 30.88 -4.25 20.67
CA ARG A 406 30.86 -3.35 19.51
C ARG A 406 30.43 -1.93 19.85
N LEU A 407 29.45 -1.77 20.75
CA LEU A 407 29.04 -0.45 21.23
C LEU A 407 30.19 0.24 21.98
N GLY A 408 30.92 -0.49 22.83
CA GLY A 408 32.10 0.01 23.53
C GLY A 408 33.21 0.45 22.57
N GLU A 409 33.54 -0.37 21.58
CA GLU A 409 34.51 -0.05 20.52
C GLU A 409 34.11 1.20 19.73
N ALA A 410 32.81 1.42 19.54
CA ALA A 410 32.26 2.60 18.89
C ALA A 410 32.15 3.83 19.81
N GLY A 411 32.62 3.77 21.06
CA GLY A 411 32.59 4.89 22.01
C GLY A 411 31.21 5.13 22.66
N PHE A 412 30.47 4.06 22.92
CA PHE A 412 29.24 4.09 23.68
C PHE A 412 29.35 3.30 24.97
N ARG A 413 28.86 3.89 26.07
CA ARG A 413 28.73 3.21 27.35
C ARG A 413 27.29 2.76 27.59
N VAL A 414 27.11 1.48 27.88
CA VAL A 414 25.78 0.92 28.14
C VAL A 414 25.34 1.23 29.57
N LEU A 415 24.18 1.88 29.73
CA LEU A 415 23.63 2.30 31.01
C LEU A 415 22.56 1.34 31.54
N ALA A 416 21.75 0.77 30.65
CA ALA A 416 20.66 -0.12 31.03
C ALA A 416 20.37 -1.14 29.93
N ALA A 417 19.83 -2.29 30.33
CA ALA A 417 19.34 -3.32 29.43
C ALA A 417 17.94 -3.77 29.87
N ARG A 418 17.07 -4.00 28.90
CA ARG A 418 15.76 -4.63 29.08
C ARG A 418 15.61 -5.72 28.03
N SER A 419 14.76 -6.70 28.32
CA SER A 419 14.41 -7.72 27.33
C SER A 419 12.92 -8.00 27.28
N ILE A 420 12.46 -8.41 26.11
CA ILE A 420 11.10 -8.91 25.89
C ILE A 420 11.19 -10.42 25.82
N CYS A 421 10.57 -11.11 26.77
CA CYS A 421 10.60 -12.57 26.91
C CYS A 421 12.01 -13.19 26.83
N ARG A 422 13.06 -12.46 27.22
CA ARG A 422 14.47 -12.86 27.08
C ARG A 422 14.89 -13.22 25.65
N ALA A 423 14.18 -12.72 24.64
CA ALA A 423 14.45 -13.04 23.24
C ALA A 423 14.76 -11.80 22.40
N GLU A 424 14.24 -10.63 22.77
CA GLU A 424 14.66 -9.34 22.20
C GLU A 424 15.37 -8.55 23.30
N LEU A 425 16.55 -8.04 22.98
CA LEU A 425 17.38 -7.21 23.84
C LEU A 425 17.27 -5.75 23.40
N ILE A 426 17.01 -4.86 24.35
CA ILE A 426 17.00 -3.41 24.13
C ILE A 426 17.96 -2.77 25.12
N LEU A 427 18.95 -2.05 24.60
CA LEU A 427 20.00 -1.38 25.36
C LEU A 427 19.79 0.13 25.32
N ARG A 428 19.99 0.77 26.47
CA ARG A 428 20.18 2.22 26.59
C ARG A 428 21.66 2.49 26.73
N CYS A 429 22.19 3.30 25.84
CA CYS A 429 23.60 3.68 25.79
C CYS A 429 23.72 5.20 25.85
N VAL A 430 24.89 5.68 26.28
CA VAL A 430 25.25 7.08 26.20
C VAL A 430 26.52 7.22 25.37
N ARG A 431 26.57 8.27 24.54
CA ARG A 431 27.79 8.65 23.84
C ARG A 431 28.78 9.23 24.84
N ASP A 432 29.98 8.65 24.91
CA ASP A 432 31.06 9.21 25.72
C ASP A 432 31.42 10.62 25.21
N ALA A 433 31.81 11.50 26.14
CA ALA A 433 32.06 12.92 25.92
C ALA A 433 32.96 13.20 24.70
#